data_AF-A0A7W0VYX4-F1
#
_entry.id   AF-A0A7W0VYX4-F1
#
_cell.length_a   1.000
_cell.length_b   1.000
_cell.length_c   1.000
_cell.angle_alpha   90.00
_cell.angle_beta   90.00
_cell.angle_gamma   90.00
#
_symmetry.space_group_name_H-M   'P 1'
#
loop_
_entity.id
_entity.type
_entity.pdbx_description
1 polymer ?
#
loop_
_entity_poly.entity_id
_entity_poly.type
_entity_poly.pdbx_seq_one_letter_code
_entity_poly.pdbx_strand_id
1 'polypeptide(L)'
;MRRLAFVAFLVTAPACSVFWEKGSGGGDDVCVFGENDEPAIAQAPLRDPSNLTCVSFGGGGCNPECGPCPAITAHRTPVPSWGVCGSGCDALGDGACTMTPDCRTTRDATCTIGPNACITDFLGCFPTDFSRDDTINCFTADASTCSRSKKCEAHHGHAPCPVGGGECPRPFVTCVPVGVSPGSCDGQVTCRRVAPTCPAGTTPGIANGCYTDACIVTTQCPKPA
;
A
#
# COMPACT_ATOMS: atom_id res chain seq x y z
N MET A 1 -5.19 -22.71 -49.81
CA MET A 1 -5.96 -23.50 -48.84
C MET A 1 -5.67 -22.95 -47.45
N ARG A 2 -6.59 -22.16 -46.87
CA ARG A 2 -6.47 -21.55 -45.54
C ARG A 2 -6.97 -22.53 -44.48
N ARG A 3 -6.10 -22.95 -43.56
CA ARG A 3 -6.49 -23.78 -42.40
C ARG A 3 -6.81 -22.84 -41.23
N LEU A 4 -8.10 -22.73 -40.88
CA LEU A 4 -8.54 -22.15 -39.62
C LEU A 4 -8.22 -23.14 -38.50
N ALA A 5 -7.34 -22.75 -37.58
CA ALA A 5 -7.13 -23.45 -36.33
C ALA A 5 -8.04 -22.80 -35.26
N PHE A 6 -9.05 -23.53 -34.82
CA PHE A 6 -9.86 -23.20 -33.65
C PHE A 6 -9.01 -23.47 -32.40
N VAL A 7 -8.57 -22.41 -31.73
CA VAL A 7 -7.96 -22.49 -30.39
C VAL A 7 -9.07 -22.37 -29.36
N ALA A 8 -9.39 -23.48 -28.70
CA ALA A 8 -10.32 -23.52 -27.57
C ALA A 8 -9.65 -22.85 -26.35
N PHE A 9 -10.11 -21.66 -25.99
CA PHE A 9 -9.72 -20.98 -24.77
C PHE A 9 -10.45 -21.63 -23.58
N LEU A 10 -9.76 -22.48 -22.82
CA LEU A 10 -10.24 -22.94 -21.51
C LEU A 10 -10.15 -21.77 -20.53
N VAL A 11 -11.30 -21.18 -20.19
CA VAL A 11 -11.42 -20.16 -19.15
C VAL A 11 -11.29 -20.85 -17.79
N THR A 12 -10.10 -20.82 -17.19
CA THR A 12 -9.89 -21.21 -15.79
C THR A 12 -10.40 -20.09 -14.90
N ALA A 13 -11.63 -20.21 -14.39
CA ALA A 13 -12.14 -19.32 -13.38
C ALA A 13 -11.32 -19.47 -12.08
N PRO A 14 -10.97 -18.37 -11.38
CA PRO A 14 -10.30 -18.44 -10.08
C PRO A 14 -11.21 -19.16 -9.07
N ALA A 15 -10.58 -19.98 -8.23
CA ALA A 15 -11.19 -20.99 -7.39
C ALA A 15 -12.25 -20.44 -6.42
N CYS A 16 -13.52 -20.73 -6.67
CA CYS A 16 -14.55 -20.74 -5.64
C CYS A 16 -14.43 -22.07 -4.86
N SER A 17 -14.05 -22.01 -3.58
CA SER A 17 -14.12 -23.16 -2.67
C SER A 17 -15.58 -23.44 -2.31
N VAL A 18 -16.03 -24.68 -2.56
CA VAL A 18 -17.37 -25.15 -2.18
C VAL A 18 -17.25 -25.91 -0.87
N PHE A 19 -17.89 -25.42 0.19
CA PHE A 19 -17.96 -26.11 1.48
C PHE A 19 -19.22 -26.99 1.51
N TRP A 20 -19.06 -28.26 1.89
CA TRP A 20 -20.16 -29.22 2.06
C TRP A 20 -20.41 -29.41 3.57
N GLU A 21 -21.59 -29.00 4.03
CA GLU A 21 -22.03 -29.21 5.42
C GLU A 21 -22.33 -30.70 5.68
N LYS A 22 -21.87 -31.20 6.82
CA LYS A 22 -22.11 -32.57 7.29
C LYS A 22 -22.95 -32.48 8.56
N GLY A 23 -24.16 -33.03 8.51
CA GLY A 23 -25.28 -32.64 9.37
C GLY A 23 -25.25 -33.03 10.85
N SER A 24 -25.98 -32.20 11.60
CA SER A 24 -26.92 -32.41 12.71
C SER A 24 -26.69 -33.57 13.70
N GLY A 25 -26.26 -33.21 14.91
CA GLY A 25 -26.44 -34.00 16.14
C GLY A 25 -26.73 -33.06 17.31
N GLY A 26 -27.94 -33.13 17.84
CA GLY A 26 -28.48 -32.20 18.84
C GLY A 26 -27.72 -32.18 20.17
N GLY A 27 -27.34 -30.96 20.57
CA GLY A 27 -26.93 -30.59 21.92
C GLY A 27 -27.30 -29.12 22.09
N ASP A 28 -28.22 -28.86 23.00
CA ASP A 28 -28.58 -27.55 23.51
C ASP A 28 -27.36 -26.89 24.16
N ASP A 29 -27.27 -25.56 24.02
CA ASP A 29 -26.29 -24.68 24.68
C ASP A 29 -24.87 -24.62 24.09
N VAL A 30 -24.69 -24.99 22.83
CA VAL A 30 -23.46 -24.61 22.12
C VAL A 30 -23.79 -23.40 21.25
N CYS A 31 -23.16 -22.27 21.57
CA CYS A 31 -22.99 -21.11 20.68
C CYS A 31 -22.16 -21.48 19.45
N VAL A 32 -22.59 -22.51 18.73
CA VAL A 32 -22.27 -22.72 17.34
C VAL A 32 -23.07 -21.66 16.63
N PHE A 33 -22.39 -20.71 15.99
CA PHE A 33 -22.99 -19.83 14.98
C PHE A 33 -23.96 -20.69 14.18
N GLY A 34 -25.26 -20.42 14.30
CA GLY A 34 -26.26 -21.32 13.73
C GLY A 34 -25.97 -21.50 12.24
N GLU A 35 -26.24 -22.67 11.67
CA GLU A 35 -26.07 -22.98 10.24
C GLU A 35 -26.81 -21.98 9.30
N ASN A 36 -27.52 -20.98 9.83
CA ASN A 36 -28.22 -19.92 9.11
C ASN A 36 -27.67 -18.50 9.37
N ASP A 37 -26.69 -18.31 10.25
CA ASP A 37 -25.95 -17.05 10.32
C ASP A 37 -24.97 -17.06 9.16
N GLU A 38 -25.28 -16.32 8.08
CA GLU A 38 -24.35 -16.16 6.96
C GLU A 38 -22.97 -15.77 7.53
N PRO A 39 -21.92 -16.57 7.28
CA PRO A 39 -20.61 -16.29 7.83
C PRO A 39 -20.24 -14.88 7.40
N ALA A 40 -20.02 -14.00 8.38
CA ALA A 40 -19.61 -12.64 8.10
C ALA A 40 -18.40 -12.73 7.16
N ILE A 41 -18.58 -12.25 5.93
CA ILE A 41 -17.54 -12.31 4.91
C ILE A 41 -16.35 -11.58 5.50
N ALA A 42 -15.30 -12.32 5.83
CA ALA A 42 -14.07 -11.75 6.36
C ALA A 42 -13.59 -10.71 5.35
N GLN A 43 -13.54 -9.45 5.78
CA GLN A 43 -13.07 -8.40 4.90
C GLN A 43 -11.60 -8.67 4.60
N ALA A 44 -11.23 -8.55 3.32
CA ALA A 44 -9.84 -8.68 2.93
C ALA A 44 -9.01 -7.62 3.70
N PRO A 45 -7.80 -7.97 4.16
CA PRO A 45 -6.95 -7.01 4.85
C PRO A 45 -6.63 -5.82 3.95
N LEU A 46 -6.58 -4.64 4.54
CA LEU A 46 -6.28 -3.39 3.86
C LEU A 46 -4.82 -2.98 4.12
N ARG A 47 -4.15 -2.42 3.12
CA ARG A 47 -2.74 -2.05 3.19
C ARG A 47 -2.57 -0.68 3.82
N ASP A 48 -1.95 -0.62 4.98
CA ASP A 48 -1.62 0.64 5.64
C ASP A 48 -0.59 1.41 4.80
N PRO A 49 -0.93 2.58 4.24
CA PRO A 49 -0.03 3.33 3.40
C PRO A 49 1.15 3.93 4.17
N SER A 50 1.11 3.98 5.51
CA SER A 50 2.19 4.51 6.33
C SER A 50 3.35 3.54 6.53
N ASN A 51 3.10 2.23 6.42
CA ASN A 51 4.10 1.20 6.71
C ASN A 51 4.07 -0.03 5.79
N LEU A 52 3.16 -0.05 4.81
CA LEU A 52 2.89 -1.13 3.86
C LEU A 52 2.40 -2.46 4.46
N THR A 53 2.11 -2.53 5.75
CA THR A 53 1.61 -3.77 6.37
C THR A 53 0.13 -3.97 6.07
N CYS A 54 -0.30 -5.23 6.04
CA CYS A 54 -1.68 -5.60 5.80
C CYS A 54 -2.43 -5.70 7.13
N VAL A 55 -3.46 -4.87 7.30
CA VAL A 55 -4.25 -4.77 8.52
C VAL A 55 -5.68 -5.24 8.24
N SER A 56 -6.14 -6.23 9.00
CA SER A 56 -7.53 -6.69 8.93
C SER A 56 -8.44 -5.72 9.69
N PHE A 57 -9.48 -5.24 9.02
CA PHE A 57 -10.53 -4.42 9.62
C PHE A 57 -11.84 -5.22 9.61
N GLY A 58 -12.50 -5.34 10.76
CA GLY A 58 -13.79 -6.02 10.85
C GLY A 58 -13.70 -7.54 10.69
N GLY A 59 -14.24 -8.28 11.65
CA GLY A 59 -14.22 -9.75 11.60
C GLY A 59 -14.83 -10.44 12.82
N GLY A 60 -15.66 -9.74 13.59
CA GLY A 60 -16.40 -10.32 14.70
C GLY A 60 -17.85 -9.88 14.61
N GLY A 61 -18.68 -10.68 13.94
CA GLY A 61 -20.11 -10.63 14.19
C GLY A 61 -20.31 -10.99 15.65
N CYS A 62 -20.94 -10.12 16.43
CA CYS A 62 -21.36 -10.49 17.77
C CYS A 62 -22.80 -11.00 17.67
N ASN A 63 -23.02 -12.27 18.05
CA ASN A 63 -24.34 -12.83 18.15
C ASN A 63 -24.94 -12.44 19.53
N PRO A 64 -26.02 -11.64 19.59
CA PRO A 64 -26.61 -11.18 20.84
C PRO A 64 -27.29 -12.29 21.66
N GLU A 65 -27.59 -13.44 21.05
CA GLU A 65 -28.13 -14.63 21.73
C GLU A 65 -27.04 -15.39 22.52
N CYS A 66 -25.77 -15.19 22.16
CA CYS A 66 -24.60 -15.81 22.80
C CYS A 66 -23.97 -14.98 23.94
N GLY A 67 -24.71 -13.98 24.41
CA GLY A 67 -24.29 -13.07 25.46
C GLY A 67 -24.44 -11.61 25.03
N PRO A 68 -24.44 -10.66 25.99
CA PRO A 68 -24.56 -9.26 25.66
C PRO A 68 -23.40 -8.83 24.78
N CYS A 69 -23.71 -8.51 23.52
CA CYS A 69 -22.76 -7.87 22.65
C CYS A 69 -22.29 -6.58 23.30
N PRO A 70 -20.98 -6.26 23.28
CA PRO A 70 -20.54 -4.92 23.61
C PRO A 70 -21.38 -4.01 22.72
N ALA A 71 -22.15 -3.13 23.36
CA ALA A 71 -23.10 -2.31 22.64
C ALA A 71 -22.36 -1.69 21.47
N ILE A 72 -22.85 -1.90 20.25
CA ILE A 72 -22.38 -1.26 19.03
C ILE A 72 -22.70 0.26 19.06
N THR A 73 -22.66 0.85 20.25
CA THR A 73 -22.68 2.27 20.53
C THR A 73 -21.46 2.90 19.88
N ALA A 74 -21.63 3.36 18.64
CA ALA A 74 -20.99 4.54 18.05
C ALA A 74 -19.45 4.60 17.98
N HIS A 75 -18.71 3.52 18.24
CA HIS A 75 -17.24 3.48 18.10
C HIS A 75 -16.76 2.28 17.27
N ARG A 76 -17.45 1.99 16.14
CA ARG A 76 -16.74 1.33 15.04
C ARG A 76 -15.73 2.34 14.51
N THR A 77 -14.44 2.09 14.74
CA THR A 77 -13.38 2.83 14.07
C THR A 77 -13.71 2.83 12.58
N PRO A 78 -13.83 3.99 11.92
CA PRO A 78 -14.14 4.03 10.50
C PRO A 78 -13.14 3.13 9.76
N VAL A 79 -13.66 2.19 8.97
CA VAL A 79 -12.80 1.37 8.10
C VAL A 79 -12.16 2.33 7.11
N PRO A 80 -10.82 2.41 7.05
CA PRO A 80 -10.16 3.32 6.13
C PRO A 80 -10.43 2.89 4.69
N SER A 81 -10.32 3.84 3.76
CA SER A 81 -10.51 3.59 2.33
C SER A 81 -9.28 2.97 1.65
N TRP A 82 -8.34 2.41 2.42
CA TRP A 82 -7.06 1.94 1.89
C TRP A 82 -7.22 0.81 0.85
N GLY A 83 -6.19 0.63 0.03
CA GLY A 83 -6.16 -0.44 -0.97
C GLY A 83 -6.11 -1.83 -0.35
N VAL A 84 -6.72 -2.81 -1.01
CA VAL A 84 -6.81 -4.20 -0.53
C VAL A 84 -5.51 -4.97 -0.74
N CYS A 85 -5.02 -5.66 0.29
CA CYS A 85 -3.87 -6.55 0.17
C CYS A 85 -4.15 -7.79 -0.68
N GLY A 86 -3.15 -8.28 -1.40
CA GLY A 86 -3.31 -9.46 -2.27
C GLY A 86 -4.11 -9.16 -3.54
N SER A 87 -4.25 -7.89 -3.91
CA SER A 87 -4.89 -7.48 -5.16
C SER A 87 -4.02 -7.88 -6.36
N GLY A 88 -4.59 -7.80 -7.58
CA GLY A 88 -3.83 -8.02 -8.81
C GLY A 88 -2.63 -7.08 -8.99
N CYS A 89 -2.62 -5.91 -8.33
CA CYS A 89 -1.48 -4.99 -8.37
C CYS A 89 -0.22 -5.61 -7.77
N ASP A 90 -0.34 -6.44 -6.71
CA ASP A 90 0.80 -6.97 -5.96
C ASP A 90 1.68 -7.92 -6.82
N ALA A 91 1.14 -8.42 -7.94
CA ALA A 91 1.85 -9.28 -8.90
C ALA A 91 2.51 -8.51 -10.06
N LEU A 92 2.30 -7.19 -10.15
CA LEU A 92 2.81 -6.39 -11.26
C LEU A 92 4.24 -5.92 -10.99
N GLY A 93 5.08 -6.04 -12.02
CA GLY A 93 6.38 -5.36 -12.05
C GLY A 93 6.24 -3.86 -12.33
N ASP A 94 7.33 -3.12 -12.12
CA ASP A 94 7.39 -1.65 -12.19
C ASP A 94 6.71 -1.04 -13.43
N GLY A 95 7.17 -1.41 -14.63
CA GLY A 95 6.60 -0.89 -15.88
C GLY A 95 5.12 -1.20 -16.04
N ALA A 96 4.68 -2.41 -15.67
CA ALA A 96 3.26 -2.78 -15.74
C ALA A 96 2.42 -2.02 -14.70
N CYS A 97 3.00 -1.77 -13.52
CA CYS A 97 2.34 -1.03 -12.45
C CYS A 97 1.97 0.38 -12.87
N THR A 98 2.93 1.13 -13.43
CA THR A 98 2.71 2.52 -13.88
C THR A 98 1.63 2.65 -14.97
N MET A 99 1.41 1.59 -15.74
CA MET A 99 0.39 1.55 -16.80
C MET A 99 -0.96 1.02 -16.33
N THR A 100 -1.01 0.31 -15.21
CA THR A 100 -2.24 -0.35 -14.77
C THR A 100 -3.10 0.64 -13.99
N PRO A 101 -4.36 0.88 -14.42
CA PRO A 101 -5.28 1.69 -13.64
C PRO A 101 -5.38 1.14 -12.22
N ASP A 102 -5.53 2.04 -11.25
CA ASP A 102 -5.82 1.69 -9.86
C ASP A 102 -4.67 1.05 -9.10
N CYS A 103 -3.50 0.96 -9.72
CA CYS A 103 -2.26 0.60 -9.07
C CYS A 103 -1.31 1.82 -8.96
N ARG A 104 -0.44 1.79 -7.96
CA ARG A 104 0.60 2.80 -7.73
C ARG A 104 1.93 2.13 -7.45
N THR A 105 3.00 2.73 -7.94
CA THR A 105 4.36 2.28 -7.64
C THR A 105 4.77 2.69 -6.23
N THR A 106 5.61 1.88 -5.61
CA THR A 106 6.26 2.20 -4.34
C THR A 106 7.73 1.88 -4.42
N ARG A 107 8.55 2.80 -3.91
CA ARG A 107 10.01 2.79 -4.06
C ARG A 107 10.71 2.73 -2.71
N ASP A 108 11.93 2.19 -2.71
CA ASP A 108 12.80 2.17 -1.57
C ASP A 108 13.46 3.55 -1.43
N ALA A 109 13.11 4.28 -0.38
CA ALA A 109 13.66 5.59 -0.09
C ALA A 109 15.19 5.54 0.08
N THR A 110 15.73 4.48 0.70
CA THR A 110 17.17 4.35 0.92
C THR A 110 17.92 4.19 -0.40
N CYS A 111 17.30 3.53 -1.38
CA CYS A 111 17.87 3.36 -2.72
C CYS A 111 17.71 4.59 -3.62
N THR A 112 16.63 5.35 -3.43
CA THR A 112 16.34 6.52 -4.29
C THR A 112 17.02 7.80 -3.79
N ILE A 113 17.03 7.99 -2.46
CA ILE A 113 17.46 9.24 -1.78
C ILE A 113 18.81 9.05 -1.08
N GLY A 114 19.07 7.84 -0.59
CA GLY A 114 20.26 7.54 0.19
C GLY A 114 21.53 7.47 -0.67
N PRO A 115 22.71 7.40 -0.01
CA PRO A 115 24.00 7.32 -0.70
C PRO A 115 24.24 5.95 -1.38
N ASN A 116 23.38 4.97 -1.12
CA ASN A 116 23.53 3.61 -1.60
C ASN A 116 22.80 3.44 -2.94
N ALA A 117 23.57 3.27 -4.01
CA ALA A 117 23.01 2.86 -5.29
C ALA A 117 22.55 1.39 -5.21
N CYS A 118 21.25 1.16 -5.19
CA CYS A 118 20.67 -0.17 -5.31
C CYS A 118 20.53 -0.58 -6.77
N ILE A 119 20.49 -1.89 -7.03
CA ILE A 119 20.21 -2.43 -8.37
C ILE A 119 18.79 -2.07 -8.82
N THR A 120 17.85 -2.07 -7.88
CA THR A 120 16.47 -1.64 -8.08
C THR A 120 16.01 -0.88 -6.85
N ASP A 121 15.25 0.18 -7.06
CA ASP A 121 14.53 0.92 -6.03
C ASP A 121 13.04 0.52 -5.99
N PHE A 122 12.55 -0.28 -6.93
CA PHE A 122 11.17 -0.75 -6.94
C PHE A 122 10.91 -1.72 -5.77
N LEU A 123 10.05 -1.32 -4.83
CA LEU A 123 9.61 -2.18 -3.72
C LEU A 123 8.42 -3.05 -4.13
N GLY A 124 7.52 -2.50 -4.92
CA GLY A 124 6.30 -3.19 -5.31
C GLY A 124 5.27 -2.28 -5.95
N CYS A 125 4.21 -2.92 -6.41
CA CYS A 125 3.04 -2.29 -6.97
C CYS A 125 1.85 -2.57 -6.06
N PHE A 126 1.14 -1.54 -5.64
CA PHE A 126 0.04 -1.67 -4.68
C PHE A 126 -1.20 -0.97 -5.20
N PRO A 127 -2.40 -1.38 -4.77
CA PRO A 127 -3.62 -0.68 -5.16
C PRO A 127 -3.65 0.74 -4.59
N THR A 128 -4.21 1.66 -5.36
CA THR A 128 -4.61 2.99 -4.87
C THR A 128 -5.75 2.85 -3.86
N ASP A 129 -5.79 3.78 -2.90
CA ASP A 129 -6.91 3.95 -1.98
C ASP A 129 -8.23 4.18 -2.76
N PHE A 130 -9.34 3.67 -2.22
CA PHE A 130 -10.67 3.76 -2.81
C PHE A 130 -11.21 5.19 -2.91
N SER A 131 -10.74 6.13 -2.09
CA SER A 131 -11.07 7.55 -2.11
C SER A 131 -10.20 8.35 -3.10
N ARG A 132 -10.06 7.83 -4.32
CA ARG A 132 -9.12 8.32 -5.34
C ARG A 132 -9.22 9.80 -5.62
N ASP A 133 -8.07 10.44 -5.79
CA ASP A 133 -7.95 11.86 -6.14
C ASP A 133 -6.67 12.13 -6.95
N ASP A 134 -6.83 12.23 -8.27
CA ASP A 134 -5.74 12.50 -9.21
C ASP A 134 -5.30 13.98 -9.27
N THR A 135 -5.84 14.83 -8.39
CA THR A 135 -5.48 16.26 -8.26
C THR A 135 -4.49 16.54 -7.13
N ILE A 136 -4.14 15.51 -6.35
CA ILE A 136 -3.21 15.61 -5.23
C ILE A 136 -1.84 16.16 -5.68
N ASN A 137 -1.35 17.16 -4.94
CA ASN A 137 0.05 17.57 -5.01
C ASN A 137 0.92 16.56 -4.26
N CYS A 138 1.61 15.69 -5.00
CA CYS A 138 2.41 14.61 -4.42
C CYS A 138 3.48 15.12 -3.44
N PHE A 139 4.13 16.27 -3.72
CA PHE A 139 5.24 16.78 -2.90
C PHE A 139 4.84 17.19 -1.47
N THR A 140 3.55 17.41 -1.23
CA THR A 140 3.02 17.78 0.09
C THR A 140 2.14 16.70 0.70
N ALA A 141 1.97 15.56 0.02
CA ALA A 141 1.08 14.50 0.44
C ALA A 141 1.73 13.65 1.55
N ASP A 142 0.97 13.39 2.62
CA ASP A 142 1.32 12.35 3.58
C ASP A 142 1.05 10.95 2.98
N ALA A 143 1.35 9.90 3.74
CA ALA A 143 1.18 8.52 3.28
C ALA A 143 -0.23 8.21 2.78
N SER A 144 -1.24 8.59 3.57
CA SER A 144 -2.66 8.36 3.26
C SER A 144 -3.06 9.10 2.00
N THR A 145 -2.75 10.39 1.92
CA THR A 145 -3.04 11.24 0.77
C THR A 145 -2.32 10.74 -0.47
N CYS A 146 -1.04 10.41 -0.38
CA CYS A 146 -0.25 9.88 -1.50
C CYS A 146 -0.87 8.61 -2.09
N SER A 147 -1.41 7.73 -1.24
CA SER A 147 -2.02 6.47 -1.68
C SER A 147 -3.30 6.64 -2.52
N ARG A 148 -3.92 7.82 -2.49
CA ARG A 148 -5.15 8.14 -3.23
C ARG A 148 -4.92 8.51 -4.70
N SER A 149 -3.67 8.71 -5.12
CA SER A 149 -3.34 9.12 -6.50
C SER A 149 -2.41 8.12 -7.15
N LYS A 150 -2.77 7.65 -8.36
CA LYS A 150 -1.86 6.84 -9.18
C LYS A 150 -0.75 7.67 -9.84
N LYS A 151 -0.89 9.00 -9.86
CA LYS A 151 0.12 9.93 -10.38
C LYS A 151 1.22 10.20 -9.36
N CYS A 152 1.06 9.70 -8.14
CA CYS A 152 2.03 9.81 -7.09
C CYS A 152 2.71 8.46 -6.83
N GLU A 153 3.98 8.55 -6.47
CA GLU A 153 4.86 7.46 -6.12
C GLU A 153 5.28 7.63 -4.67
N ALA A 154 5.05 6.60 -3.86
CA ALA A 154 5.40 6.62 -2.44
C ALA A 154 6.81 6.04 -2.26
N HIS A 155 7.65 6.73 -1.49
CA HIS A 155 8.96 6.25 -1.09
C HIS A 155 8.90 5.79 0.36
N HIS A 156 9.35 4.57 0.62
CA HIS A 156 9.35 3.96 1.93
C HIS A 156 10.77 3.56 2.36
N GLY A 157 11.13 3.94 3.58
CA GLY A 157 12.40 3.60 4.19
C GLY A 157 12.39 2.18 4.76
N HIS A 158 13.54 1.75 5.26
CA HIS A 158 13.70 0.51 6.00
C HIS A 158 13.49 0.76 7.50
N ALA A 159 12.71 -0.09 8.17
CA ALA A 159 12.70 -0.17 9.63
C ALA A 159 13.20 -1.55 10.08
N PRO A 160 13.78 -1.65 11.29
CA PRO A 160 14.19 -2.94 11.85
C PRO A 160 13.02 -3.92 11.86
N CYS A 161 13.23 -5.11 11.31
CA CYS A 161 12.26 -6.18 11.37
C CYS A 161 12.13 -6.69 12.81
N PRO A 162 10.92 -6.90 13.34
CA PRO A 162 10.75 -7.61 14.60
C PRO A 162 11.27 -9.05 14.45
N VAL A 163 12.03 -9.52 15.44
CA VAL A 163 12.60 -10.88 15.43
C VAL A 163 11.45 -11.90 15.44
N GLY A 164 11.40 -12.76 14.42
CA GLY A 164 10.37 -13.79 14.27
C GLY A 164 9.06 -13.33 13.58
N GLY A 165 8.99 -12.08 13.10
CA GLY A 165 7.86 -11.60 12.28
C GLY A 165 8.07 -11.88 10.78
N GLY A 166 6.98 -12.20 10.07
CA GLY A 166 6.99 -12.45 8.62
C GLY A 166 6.98 -11.20 7.74
N GLU A 167 6.49 -10.06 8.25
CA GLU A 167 6.45 -8.79 7.52
C GLU A 167 7.20 -7.70 8.29
N CYS A 168 8.14 -7.02 7.62
CA CYS A 168 8.86 -5.89 8.19
C CYS A 168 8.15 -4.59 7.83
N PRO A 169 7.78 -3.73 8.80
CA PRO A 169 7.19 -2.45 8.49
C PRO A 169 8.17 -1.61 7.66
N ARG A 170 7.65 -0.93 6.65
CA ARG A 170 8.40 -0.06 5.75
C ARG A 170 7.87 1.37 5.92
N PRO A 171 8.41 2.21 6.81
CA PRO A 171 7.83 3.52 7.10
C PRO A 171 7.83 4.42 5.86
N PHE A 172 6.73 5.14 5.66
CA PHE A 172 6.59 6.16 4.63
C PHE A 172 7.60 7.30 4.88
N VAL A 173 8.23 7.76 3.81
CA VAL A 173 9.26 8.81 3.86
C VAL A 173 8.80 10.04 3.09
N THR A 174 8.43 9.87 1.83
CA THR A 174 8.03 10.99 0.96
C THR A 174 7.15 10.50 -0.17
N CYS A 175 6.49 11.45 -0.82
CA CYS A 175 5.65 11.25 -1.98
C CYS A 175 6.07 12.21 -3.08
N VAL A 176 6.19 11.70 -4.31
CA VAL A 176 6.60 12.49 -5.48
C VAL A 176 5.76 12.11 -6.69
N PRO A 177 5.68 12.92 -7.75
CA PRO A 177 5.04 12.50 -8.98
C PRO A 177 5.76 11.28 -9.58
N VAL A 178 5.01 10.35 -10.18
CA VAL A 178 5.58 9.15 -10.81
C VAL A 178 6.67 9.52 -11.82
N GLY A 179 7.81 8.84 -11.70
CA GLY A 179 8.97 9.06 -12.59
C GLY A 179 9.80 10.31 -12.27
N VAL A 180 9.46 11.05 -11.22
CA VAL A 180 10.27 12.16 -10.71
C VAL A 180 11.14 11.67 -9.56
N SER A 181 12.45 11.79 -9.70
CA SER A 181 13.36 11.51 -8.59
C SER A 181 13.28 12.63 -7.54
N PRO A 182 13.13 12.30 -6.23
CA PRO A 182 13.27 13.28 -5.16
C PRO A 182 14.67 13.91 -5.11
N GLY A 183 15.70 13.25 -5.65
CA GLY A 183 17.10 13.66 -5.54
C GLY A 183 17.77 13.21 -4.24
N SER A 184 19.00 13.65 -4.04
CA SER A 184 19.79 13.45 -2.83
C SER A 184 19.69 14.66 -1.89
N CYS A 185 19.96 14.46 -0.60
CA CYS A 185 20.01 15.54 0.39
C CYS A 185 21.25 16.43 0.25
N ASP A 186 22.31 15.88 -0.32
CA ASP A 186 23.60 16.51 -0.51
C ASP A 186 24.00 16.46 -1.98
N GLY A 187 25.02 17.23 -2.32
CA GLY A 187 25.50 17.34 -3.68
C GLY A 187 25.86 18.78 -4.03
N GLN A 188 26.75 18.91 -5.01
CA GLN A 188 27.10 20.22 -5.52
C GLN A 188 25.96 20.73 -6.41
N VAL A 189 25.34 21.85 -6.01
CA VAL A 189 24.39 22.56 -6.86
C VAL A 189 25.18 23.43 -7.84
N THR A 190 25.13 23.07 -9.12
CA THR A 190 25.85 23.75 -10.20
C THR A 190 24.92 24.56 -11.08
N CYS A 191 23.62 24.28 -11.05
CA CYS A 191 22.64 24.99 -11.85
C CYS A 191 22.01 26.18 -11.11
N ARG A 192 21.36 27.07 -11.85
CA ARG A 192 20.77 28.32 -11.33
C ARG A 192 19.33 28.19 -10.84
N ARG A 193 18.82 26.96 -10.72
CA ARG A 193 17.46 26.74 -10.23
C ARG A 193 17.40 27.16 -8.76
N VAL A 194 16.37 27.92 -8.39
CA VAL A 194 16.15 28.34 -7.00
C VAL A 194 15.65 27.13 -6.20
N ALA A 195 16.16 26.96 -4.99
CA ALA A 195 15.67 25.92 -4.09
C ALA A 195 14.18 26.16 -3.76
N PRO A 196 13.32 25.11 -3.76
CA PRO A 196 11.97 25.23 -3.26
C PRO A 196 11.96 25.60 -1.76
N THR A 197 10.87 26.22 -1.32
CA THR A 197 10.62 26.45 0.11
C THR A 197 10.20 25.14 0.77
N CYS A 198 11.08 24.58 1.59
CA CYS A 198 10.81 23.33 2.29
C CYS A 198 10.32 23.54 3.74
N PRO A 199 9.34 22.75 4.21
CA PRO A 199 8.90 22.79 5.61
C PRO A 199 10.03 22.51 6.60
N ALA A 200 9.84 22.91 7.85
CA ALA A 200 10.77 22.61 8.93
C ALA A 200 11.01 21.09 9.04
N GLY A 201 12.28 20.68 9.19
CA GLY A 201 12.67 19.26 9.24
C GLY A 201 12.83 18.60 7.87
N THR A 202 12.81 19.38 6.78
CA THR A 202 13.09 18.88 5.43
C THR A 202 14.14 19.74 4.72
N THR A 203 14.79 19.20 3.69
CA THR A 203 15.77 19.90 2.83
C THR A 203 15.37 19.73 1.36
N PRO A 204 15.61 20.74 0.50
CA PRO A 204 15.47 20.57 -0.94
C PRO A 204 16.29 19.41 -1.46
N GLY A 205 15.68 18.57 -2.30
CA GLY A 205 16.41 17.51 -2.99
C GLY A 205 17.30 18.06 -4.11
N ILE A 206 18.39 17.36 -4.40
CA ILE A 206 19.35 17.72 -5.45
C ILE A 206 19.44 16.56 -6.44
N ALA A 207 19.18 16.82 -7.72
CA ALA A 207 19.35 15.84 -8.79
C ALA A 207 20.06 16.50 -9.97
N ASN A 208 21.08 15.83 -10.53
CA ASN A 208 21.86 16.32 -11.67
C ASN A 208 22.42 17.73 -11.47
N GLY A 209 22.86 18.06 -10.25
CA GLY A 209 23.40 19.38 -9.89
C GLY A 209 22.35 20.51 -9.81
N CYS A 210 21.06 20.17 -9.79
CA CYS A 210 19.95 21.10 -9.63
C CYS A 210 19.08 20.74 -8.43
N TYR A 211 18.46 21.75 -7.81
CA TYR A 211 17.35 21.49 -6.90
C TYR A 211 16.19 20.81 -7.61
N THR A 212 15.53 19.86 -6.95
CA THR A 212 14.24 19.28 -7.35
C THR A 212 13.11 20.11 -6.71
N ASP A 213 11.86 19.80 -7.02
CA ASP A 213 10.71 20.36 -6.28
C ASP A 213 10.38 19.55 -5.02
N ALA A 214 11.14 18.49 -4.74
CA ALA A 214 10.93 17.63 -3.59
C ALA A 214 11.61 18.21 -2.34
N CYS A 215 10.94 18.02 -1.21
CA CYS A 215 11.50 18.26 0.11
C CYS A 215 11.73 16.90 0.79
N ILE A 216 12.99 16.62 1.11
CA ILE A 216 13.44 15.36 1.69
C ILE A 216 13.53 15.54 3.21
N VAL A 217 12.97 14.61 3.98
CA VAL A 217 13.05 14.64 5.44
C VAL A 217 14.50 14.53 5.89
N THR A 218 14.97 15.46 6.74
CA THR A 218 16.38 15.55 7.13
C THR A 218 16.88 14.33 7.89
N THR A 219 15.99 13.55 8.51
CA THR A 219 16.33 12.27 9.18
C THR A 219 16.74 11.17 8.20
N GLN A 220 16.42 11.33 6.92
CA GLN A 220 16.81 10.42 5.84
C GLN A 220 18.12 10.84 5.16
N CYS A 221 18.60 12.04 5.47
CA CYS A 221 19.85 12.54 4.95
C CYS A 221 21.01 11.90 5.72
N PRO A 222 22.02 11.36 5.03
CA PRO A 222 23.23 10.92 5.70
C PRO A 222 23.83 12.11 6.46
N LYS A 223 24.19 11.89 7.73
CA LYS A 223 24.93 12.91 8.47
C LYS A 223 26.32 13.02 7.83
N PRO A 224 26.83 14.24 7.56
CA PRO A 224 28.22 14.39 7.17
C PRO A 224 29.10 13.79 8.26
N ALA A 225 30.06 12.96 7.83
CA ALA A 225 31.01 12.30 8.71
C ALA A 225 31.96 13.29 9.39
#